data_AF-A0A934AVU3-F1
#
_entry.id   AF-A0A934AVU3-F1
#
_cell.length_a   1.000
_cell.length_b   1.000
_cell.length_c   1.000
_cell.angle_alpha   90.00
_cell.angle_beta   90.00
_cell.angle_gamma   90.00
#
_symmetry.space_group_name_H-M   'P 1'
#
loop_
_entity.id
_entity.type
_entity.pdbx_description
1 polymer ?
#
loop_
_entity_poly.entity_id
_entity_poly.type
_entity_poly.pdbx_seq_one_letter_code
_entity_poly.pdbx_strand_id
1 'polypeptide(L)' 'MFGWNRVNYRDILDSMTDGMYFVVLYQMVRYWNKAAELLTGITSAQIIGKVIDGGY' A
#
# COMPACT_ATOMS: atom_id res chain seq x y z
N MET A 1 -5.93 -9.20 33.60
CA MET A 1 -5.75 -9.65 32.21
C MET A 1 -5.21 -8.46 31.42
N PHE A 2 -3.94 -8.46 31.03
CA PHE A 2 -3.35 -7.39 30.21
C PHE A 2 -3.41 -7.82 28.74
N GLY A 3 -4.34 -7.23 27.99
CA GLY A 3 -4.38 -7.41 26.54
C GLY A 3 -3.30 -6.56 25.89
N TRP A 4 -2.24 -7.20 25.38
CA TRP A 4 -1.29 -6.52 24.50
C TRP A 4 -1.99 -6.23 23.17
N ASN A 5 -2.34 -4.97 22.92
CA ASN A 5 -2.83 -4.53 21.62
C ASN A 5 -1.72 -4.71 20.59
N ARG A 6 -1.83 -5.74 19.75
CA ARG A 6 -0.99 -5.89 18.57
C ARG A 6 -1.48 -4.90 17.52
N VAL A 7 -0.82 -3.75 17.44
CA VAL A 7 -1.06 -2.81 16.35
C VAL A 7 -0.60 -3.46 15.05
N ASN A 8 -1.52 -3.62 14.10
CA ASN A 8 -1.20 -4.10 12.77
C ASN A 8 -0.60 -2.94 11.98
N TYR A 9 0.55 -3.17 11.34
CA TYR A 9 1.23 -2.14 10.55
C TYR A 9 0.34 -1.64 9.40
N ARG A 10 -0.59 -2.45 8.88
CA ARG A 10 -1.56 -2.02 7.86
C ARG A 10 -2.47 -0.91 8.37
N ASP A 11 -2.98 -1.03 9.60
CA ASP A 11 -3.90 -0.04 10.17
C ASP A 11 -3.22 1.33 10.28
N ILE A 12 -1.92 1.34 10.60
CA ILE A 12 -1.12 2.57 10.62
C ILE A 12 -1.05 3.17 9.21
N LEU A 13 -0.68 2.36 8.21
CA LEU A 13 -0.47 2.83 6.84
C LEU A 13 -1.76 3.24 6.12
N ASP A 14 -2.89 2.62 6.46
CA ASP A 14 -4.21 2.96 5.93
C ASP A 14 -4.75 4.25 6.57
N SER A 15 -4.28 4.61 7.77
CA SER A 15 -4.64 5.87 8.43
C SER A 15 -3.88 7.09 7.88
N MET A 16 -2.84 6.88 7.07
CA MET A 16 -2.02 7.96 6.53
C MET A 16 -2.74 8.72 5.41
N THR A 17 -2.69 10.04 5.46
CA THR A 17 -3.19 10.93 4.40
C THR A 17 -2.33 10.94 3.15
N ASP A 18 -1.04 10.61 3.27
CA ASP A 18 -0.14 10.53 2.12
C ASP A 18 -0.31 9.20 1.37
N GLY A 19 -0.22 9.26 0.05
CA GLY A 19 -0.24 8.07 -0.78
C GLY A 19 0.99 7.20 -0.54
N MET A 20 0.75 5.97 -0.09
CA MET A 20 1.80 5.00 0.23
C MET A 20 1.59 3.72 -0.55
N TYR A 21 2.66 3.24 -1.15
CA TYR A 21 2.74 1.92 -1.77
C TYR A 21 4.10 1.30 -1.51
N PHE A 22 4.13 -0.03 -1.47
CA PHE A 22 5.39 -0.76 -1.38
C PHE A 22 5.43 -1.82 -2.46
N VAL A 23 6.63 -1.98 -3.02
CA VAL A 23 6.95 -2.99 -4.00
C VAL A 23 7.90 -4.03 -3.41
N VAL A 24 7.88 -5.23 -3.98
CA VAL A 24 8.92 -6.24 -3.75
C VAL A 24 9.89 -6.25 -4.93
N LEU A 25 10.73 -7.29 -5.03
CA LEU A 25 11.63 -7.49 -6.17
C LEU A 25 10.90 -7.29 -7.50
N TYR A 26 11.61 -6.73 -8.48
CA TYR A 26 11.07 -6.37 -9.79
C TYR A 26 9.91 -5.37 -9.72
N GLN A 27 9.92 -4.47 -8.73
CA GLN A 27 8.92 -3.39 -8.61
C GLN A 27 7.46 -3.89 -8.58
N MET A 28 7.23 -5.13 -8.13
CA MET A 28 5.89 -5.69 -8.04
C MET A 28 5.14 -5.13 -6.82
N VAL A 29 4.01 -4.47 -7.05
CA VAL A 29 3.22 -3.83 -5.98
C VAL A 29 2.60 -4.87 -5.06
N ARG A 30 2.82 -4.71 -3.75
CA ARG A 30 2.24 -5.58 -2.70
C ARG A 30 1.32 -4.86 -1.73
N TYR A 31 1.36 -3.54 -1.76
CA TYR A 31 0.53 -2.69 -0.92
C TYR A 31 0.23 -1.38 -1.63
N TRP A 32 -1.00 -0.91 -1.46
CA TRP A 32 -1.52 0.31 -2.06
C TRP A 32 -2.60 0.86 -1.12
N ASN A 33 -2.31 1.96 -0.41
CA ASN A 33 -3.24 2.52 0.58
C ASN A 33 -4.34 3.35 -0.08
N LYS A 34 -5.35 3.75 0.72
CA LYS A 34 -6.49 4.52 0.21
C LYS A 34 -6.09 5.87 -0.36
N ALA A 35 -5.14 6.56 0.27
CA ALA A 35 -4.62 7.83 -0.21
C ALA A 35 -3.96 7.70 -1.60
N ALA A 36 -3.23 6.61 -1.86
CA ALA A 36 -2.64 6.34 -3.17
C ALA A 36 -3.72 6.11 -4.25
N GLU A 37 -4.83 5.45 -3.92
CA GLU A 37 -5.98 5.32 -4.84
C GLU A 37 -6.57 6.69 -5.19
N LEU A 38 -6.73 7.57 -4.20
CA LEU A 38 -7.29 8.91 -4.40
C LEU A 38 -6.36 9.79 -5.25
N LEU A 39 -5.05 9.68 -5.07
CA LEU A 39 -4.06 10.48 -5.79
C LEU A 39 -3.91 10.06 -7.26
N THR A 40 -3.99 8.76 -7.57
CA THR A 40 -3.74 8.25 -8.93
C THR A 40 -5.01 7.89 -9.70
N GLY A 41 -6.13 7.68 -9.01
CA GLY A 41 -7.34 7.09 -9.56
C GLY A 41 -7.25 5.58 -9.82
N ILE A 42 -6.14 4.93 -9.47
CA ILE A 42 -5.93 3.48 -9.63
C ILE A 42 -6.26 2.79 -8.33
N THR A 43 -7.17 1.82 -8.37
CA THR A 43 -7.54 1.03 -7.20
C THR A 43 -6.48 -0.02 -6.87
N SER A 44 -6.36 -0.38 -5.60
CA SER A 44 -5.53 -1.48 -5.12
C SER A 44 -5.79 -2.79 -5.87
N ALA A 45 -7.06 -3.08 -6.18
CA ALA A 45 -7.49 -4.25 -6.95
C ALA A 45 -6.92 -4.29 -8.38
N GLN A 46 -6.63 -3.13 -8.98
CA GLN A 46 -6.08 -3.03 -10.33
C GLN A 46 -4.56 -3.16 -10.37
N ILE A 47 -3.86 -2.72 -9.31
CA ILE A 47 -2.40 -2.54 -9.32
C ILE A 47 -1.64 -3.56 -8.48
N ILE A 48 -2.25 -4.16 -7.45
CA ILE A 48 -1.57 -5.20 -6.66
C ILE A 48 -1.19 -6.38 -7.55
N GLY A 49 0.07 -6.85 -7.41
CA GLY A 49 0.64 -7.92 -8.22
C GLY A 49 1.15 -7.46 -9.60
N LYS A 50 0.99 -6.17 -9.95
CA LYS A 50 1.56 -5.62 -11.18
C LYS A 50 2.96 -5.10 -10.93
N VAL A 51 3.81 -5.21 -11.94
CA VAL A 51 5.13 -4.59 -11.99
C VAL A 51 4.94 -3.15 -12.43
N ILE A 52 5.46 -2.22 -11.64
CA ILE A 52 5.64 -0.84 -12.10
C ILE A 52 6.89 -0.84 -12.97
N ASP A 53 6.69 -0.82 -14.29
CA ASP A 53 7.79 -0.63 -15.23
C ASP A 53 8.09 0.87 -15.27
N GLY A 54 8.98 1.31 -14.38
CA GLY A 54 9.56 2.64 -14.46
C GLY A 54 10.49 2.66 -15.66
N GLY A 55 9.95 3.04 -16.84
CA GLY A 55 10.59 2.92 -18.16
C GLY A 55 11.95 3.61 -18.31
N TYR A 56 12.98 3.08 -17.67
CA TYR A 56 14.40 3.36 -17.85
C TYR A 56 15.12 2.10 -18.32
#